data_AF-A0A8H8D6U5-F1
#
_entry.id   AF-A0A8H8D6U5-F1
#
_cell.length_a   1.000
_cell.length_b   1.000
_cell.length_c   1.000
_cell.angle_alpha   90.00
_cell.angle_beta   90.00
_cell.angle_gamma   90.00
#
_symmetry.space_group_name_H-M   'P 1'
#
loop_
_entity.id
_entity.type
_entity.pdbx_description
1 polymer ?
#
loop_
_entity_poly.entity_id
_entity_poly.type
_entity_poly.pdbx_seq_one_letter_code
_entity_poly.pdbx_strand_id
1 'polypeptide(L)'
;MPPLSPLSIATAAVQRLVKEEASYHHELKQQEDRIKRLEAEQPGEDVDGNREYMLKQERQALEETRKVLPNMKQKILESIAKVDHLLVEEGQKGMGSNVADINAAKEAISQAKTSIREVS
;
A
#
# COMPACT_ATOMS: atom_id res chain seq x y z
N MET A 1 -26.99 11.52 -9.18
CA MET A 1 -26.58 11.07 -7.84
C MET A 1 -26.14 12.28 -7.04
N PRO A 2 -26.41 12.33 -5.72
CA PRO A 2 -25.82 13.35 -4.86
C PRO A 2 -24.29 13.21 -4.84
N PRO A 3 -23.55 14.33 -4.63
CA PRO A 3 -22.10 14.28 -4.50
C PRO A 3 -21.69 13.47 -3.26
N LEU A 4 -20.55 12.78 -3.35
CA LEU A 4 -19.98 12.07 -2.21
C LEU A 4 -19.60 13.04 -1.09
N SER A 5 -19.77 12.59 0.16
CA SER A 5 -19.35 13.37 1.32
C SER A 5 -17.81 13.48 1.37
N PRO A 6 -17.26 14.53 2.00
CA PRO A 6 -15.82 14.63 2.23
C PRO A 6 -15.25 13.41 2.96
N LEU A 7 -15.99 12.87 3.95
CA LEU A 7 -15.60 11.67 4.69
C LEU A 7 -15.53 10.45 3.77
N SER A 8 -16.53 10.25 2.91
CA SER A 8 -16.55 9.14 1.94
C SER A 8 -15.38 9.23 0.95
N ILE A 9 -15.08 10.43 0.45
CA ILE A 9 -13.94 10.67 -0.46
C ILE A 9 -12.61 10.35 0.24
N ALA A 10 -12.41 10.85 1.46
CA ALA A 10 -11.18 10.59 2.22
C ALA A 10 -11.03 9.10 2.58
N THR A 11 -12.13 8.43 2.92
CA THR A 11 -12.17 6.98 3.18
C THR A 11 -11.72 6.19 1.96
N ALA A 12 -12.23 6.54 0.77
CA ALA A 12 -11.82 5.91 -0.48
C ALA A 12 -10.34 6.15 -0.81
N ALA A 13 -9.77 7.30 -0.43
CA ALA A 13 -8.35 7.58 -0.59
C ALA A 13 -7.49 6.65 0.28
N VAL A 14 -7.84 6.46 1.55
CA VAL A 14 -7.15 5.50 2.45
C VAL A 14 -7.17 4.09 1.85
N GLN A 15 -8.34 3.63 1.40
CA GLN A 15 -8.47 2.29 0.81
C GLN A 15 -7.60 2.10 -0.44
N ARG A 16 -7.46 3.14 -1.28
CA ARG A 16 -6.59 3.09 -2.46
C ARG A 16 -5.12 3.00 -2.07
N LEU A 17 -4.69 3.83 -1.12
CA LEU A 17 -3.31 3.83 -0.63
C LEU A 17 -2.92 2.49 0.00
N VAL A 18 -3.82 1.87 0.77
CA VAL A 18 -3.58 0.53 1.34
C VAL A 18 -3.41 -0.52 0.24
N LYS A 19 -4.22 -0.47 -0.82
CA LYS A 19 -4.08 -1.39 -1.96
C LYS A 19 -2.77 -1.15 -2.73
N GLU A 20 -2.37 0.10 -2.88
CA GLU A 20 -1.11 0.48 -3.51
C GLU A 20 0.10 -0.02 -2.70
N GLU A 21 0.12 0.19 -1.39
CA GLU A 21 1.13 -0.36 -0.49
C GLU A 21 1.19 -1.90 -0.61
N ALA A 22 0.05 -2.59 -0.54
CA ALA A 22 -0.01 -4.04 -0.71
C ALA A 22 0.54 -4.51 -2.06
N SER A 23 0.32 -3.74 -3.13
CA SER A 23 0.87 -4.03 -4.46
C SER A 23 2.40 -3.96 -4.47
N TYR A 24 2.99 -2.94 -3.83
CA TYR A 24 4.45 -2.84 -3.71
C TYR A 24 5.05 -3.99 -2.90
N HIS A 25 4.39 -4.45 -1.84
CA HIS A 25 4.83 -5.63 -1.10
C HIS A 25 4.75 -6.93 -1.91
N HIS A 26 3.71 -7.07 -2.72
CA HIS A 26 3.61 -8.19 -3.64
C HIS A 26 4.75 -8.16 -4.68
N GLU A 27 5.05 -6.97 -5.22
CA GLU A 27 6.15 -6.77 -6.17
C GLU A 27 7.50 -7.13 -5.56
N LEU A 28 7.79 -6.71 -4.33
CA LEU A 28 9.01 -7.09 -3.61
C LEU A 28 9.15 -8.61 -3.52
N LYS A 29 8.09 -9.32 -3.13
CA LYS A 29 8.11 -10.77 -3.04
C LYS A 29 8.40 -11.42 -4.39
N GLN A 30 7.79 -10.92 -5.46
CA GLN A 30 8.04 -11.43 -6.81
C GLN A 30 9.49 -11.20 -7.25
N GLN A 31 10.04 -10.00 -7.00
CA GLN A 31 11.45 -9.68 -7.30
C GLN A 31 12.40 -10.58 -6.50
N GLU A 32 12.15 -10.78 -5.19
CA GLU A 32 12.94 -11.69 -4.36
C GLU A 32 12.89 -13.14 -4.86
N ASP A 33 11.72 -13.61 -5.28
CA ASP A 33 11.56 -14.96 -5.84
C ASP A 33 12.28 -15.11 -7.20
N ARG A 34 12.28 -14.06 -8.05
CA ARG A 34 13.05 -14.06 -9.30
C ARG A 34 14.56 -14.07 -9.05
N ILE A 35 15.04 -13.25 -8.11
CA ILE A 35 16.45 -13.24 -7.70
C ILE A 35 16.87 -14.63 -7.21
N LYS A 36 16.08 -15.27 -6.32
CA LYS A 36 16.39 -16.62 -5.83
C LYS A 36 16.47 -17.67 -6.95
N ARG A 37 15.58 -17.58 -7.95
CA ARG A 37 15.62 -18.49 -9.12
C ARG A 37 16.89 -18.27 -9.92
N LEU A 38 17.20 -17.02 -10.27
CA LEU A 38 18.43 -16.67 -10.98
C LEU A 38 19.67 -17.08 -10.18
N GLU A 39 19.69 -16.94 -8.85
CA GLU A 39 20.81 -17.38 -7.99
C GLU A 39 20.96 -18.92 -7.95
N ALA A 40 19.88 -19.67 -8.17
CA ALA A 40 19.90 -21.13 -8.19
C ALA A 40 20.29 -21.75 -9.54
N GLU A 41 20.29 -20.97 -10.63
CA GLU A 41 20.68 -21.45 -11.96
C GLU A 41 22.13 -21.95 -12.01
N GLN A 42 22.32 -23.09 -12.68
CA GLN A 42 23.64 -23.70 -12.83
C GLN A 42 24.44 -23.06 -14.00
N PRO A 43 25.79 -23.15 -14.00
CA PRO A 43 26.63 -22.54 -15.04
C PRO A 43 26.35 -22.98 -16.49
N GLY A 44 25.63 -24.09 -16.71
CA GLY A 44 25.20 -24.55 -18.02
C GLY A 44 23.75 -24.18 -18.39
N GLU A 45 23.01 -23.55 -17.49
CA GLU A 45 21.63 -23.10 -17.69
C GLU A 45 21.56 -21.62 -18.14
N ASP A 46 22.66 -20.88 -17.97
CA ASP A 46 22.83 -19.51 -18.49
C ASP A 46 23.18 -19.54 -19.99
N VAL A 47 22.22 -19.97 -20.80
CA VAL A 47 22.39 -20.16 -22.25
C VAL A 47 22.81 -18.85 -22.96
N ASP A 48 22.36 -17.72 -22.44
CA ASP A 48 22.61 -16.38 -23.01
C ASP A 48 23.81 -15.66 -22.36
N GLY A 49 24.41 -16.21 -21.29
CA GLY A 49 25.52 -15.60 -20.56
C GLY A 49 25.17 -14.29 -19.85
N ASN A 50 23.88 -14.00 -19.65
CA ASN A 50 23.37 -12.70 -19.19
C ASN A 50 22.88 -12.71 -17.74
N ARG A 51 23.01 -13.85 -17.04
CA ARG A 51 22.51 -14.04 -15.68
C ARG A 51 22.98 -12.97 -14.69
N GLU A 52 24.26 -12.62 -14.69
CA GLU A 52 24.81 -11.60 -13.78
C GLU A 52 24.20 -10.22 -14.05
N TYR A 53 23.98 -9.89 -15.33
CA TYR A 53 23.31 -8.65 -15.71
C TYR A 53 21.85 -8.65 -15.22
N MET A 54 21.13 -9.76 -15.39
CA MET A 54 19.75 -9.91 -14.90
C MET A 54 19.67 -9.80 -13.37
N LEU A 55 20.58 -10.45 -12.64
CA LEU A 55 20.67 -10.37 -11.18
C LEU A 55 20.88 -8.93 -10.72
N LYS A 56 21.78 -8.19 -11.38
CA LYS A 56 22.02 -6.78 -11.06
C LYS A 56 20.76 -5.93 -11.27
N GLN A 57 20.06 -6.14 -12.38
CA GLN A 57 18.81 -5.43 -12.70
C GLN A 57 17.71 -5.72 -11.67
N GLU A 58 17.47 -7.00 -11.35
CA GLU A 58 16.44 -7.37 -10.38
C GLU A 58 16.76 -6.86 -8.97
N ARG A 59 18.03 -6.89 -8.56
CA ARG A 59 18.45 -6.32 -7.26
C ARG A 59 18.26 -4.80 -7.22
N GLN A 60 18.55 -4.10 -8.32
CA GLN A 60 18.29 -2.66 -8.41
C GLN A 60 16.78 -2.36 -8.33
N ALA A 61 15.96 -3.09 -9.10
CA ALA A 61 14.50 -2.94 -9.07
C ALA A 61 13.94 -3.19 -7.66
N LEU A 62 14.43 -4.23 -6.96
CA LEU A 62 14.08 -4.52 -5.57
C LEU A 62 14.40 -3.34 -4.64
N GLU A 63 15.59 -2.74 -4.78
CA GLU A 63 15.98 -1.59 -3.97
C GLU A 63 15.11 -0.36 -4.26
N GLU A 64 14.79 -0.11 -5.52
CA GLU A 64 13.91 0.98 -5.95
C GLU A 64 12.49 0.82 -5.39
N THR A 65 11.89 -0.37 -5.48
CA THR A 65 10.59 -0.66 -4.89
C THR A 65 10.63 -0.48 -3.36
N ARG A 66 11.69 -0.95 -2.68
CA ARG A 66 11.86 -0.75 -1.22
C ARG A 66 11.90 0.73 -0.84
N LYS A 67 12.52 1.58 -1.65
CA LYS A 67 12.60 3.04 -1.39
C LYS A 67 11.26 3.76 -1.48
N VAL A 68 10.26 3.19 -2.18
CA VAL A 68 8.92 3.77 -2.29
C VAL A 68 8.09 3.57 -1.02
N LEU A 69 8.28 2.44 -0.33
CA LEU A 69 7.45 2.03 0.82
C LEU A 69 7.41 3.03 1.99
N PRO A 70 8.53 3.64 2.44
CA PRO A 70 8.49 4.61 3.54
C PRO A 70 7.57 5.80 3.23
N ASN A 71 7.62 6.31 2.00
CA ASN A 71 6.75 7.38 1.55
C ASN A 71 5.29 6.93 1.47
N MET A 72 5.01 5.69 1.04
CA MET A 72 3.64 5.16 1.03
C MET A 72 3.06 5.05 2.44
N LYS A 73 3.84 4.51 3.37
CA LYS A 73 3.45 4.45 4.78
C LYS A 73 3.14 5.84 5.35
N GLN A 74 3.97 6.84 5.04
CA GLN A 74 3.71 8.22 5.44
C GLN A 74 2.39 8.76 4.86
N LYS A 75 2.15 8.58 3.55
CA LYS A 75 0.90 9.01 2.91
C LYS A 75 -0.34 8.33 3.52
N ILE A 76 -0.23 7.05 3.87
CA ILE A 76 -1.31 6.33 4.56
C ILE A 76 -1.58 6.95 5.93
N LEU A 77 -0.54 7.22 6.72
CA LEU A 77 -0.69 7.86 8.04
C LEU A 77 -1.32 9.24 7.96
N GLU A 78 -0.90 10.07 7.00
CA GLU A 78 -1.48 11.39 6.75
C GLU A 78 -2.95 11.29 6.30
N SER A 79 -3.27 10.31 5.45
CA SER A 79 -4.64 10.06 5.00
C SER A 79 -5.55 9.56 6.13
N ILE A 80 -5.04 8.70 7.03
CA ILE A 80 -5.73 8.29 8.26
C ILE A 80 -6.03 9.51 9.13
N ALA A 81 -5.05 10.38 9.37
CA ALA A 81 -5.23 11.58 10.18
C ALA A 81 -6.32 12.50 9.60
N LYS A 82 -6.39 12.61 8.27
CA LYS A 82 -7.46 13.35 7.60
C LYS A 82 -8.84 12.70 7.79
N VAL A 83 -8.94 11.37 7.71
CA VAL A 83 -10.21 10.66 7.96
C VAL A 83 -10.62 10.81 9.43
N ASP A 84 -9.69 10.70 10.38
CA ASP A 84 -9.95 10.92 11.80
C ASP A 84 -10.51 12.33 12.06
N HIS A 85 -9.96 13.37 11.43
CA HIS A 85 -10.49 14.73 11.52
C HIS A 85 -11.93 14.83 10.99
N LEU A 86 -12.19 14.28 9.80
CA LEU A 86 -13.52 14.30 9.18
C LEU A 86 -14.55 13.46 9.96
N LEU A 87 -14.11 12.40 10.65
CA LEU A 87 -14.95 11.63 11.55
C LEU A 87 -15.46 12.47 12.72
N VAL A 88 -14.61 13.34 13.29
CA VAL A 88 -15.00 14.26 14.36
C VAL A 88 -16.05 15.24 13.85
N GLU A 89 -15.81 15.87 12.70
CA GLU A 89 -16.78 16.80 12.08
C GLU A 89 -18.11 16.11 11.77
N GLU A 90 -18.08 14.90 11.22
CA GLU A 90 -19.29 14.14 10.91
C GLU A 90 -20.05 13.81 12.19
N GLY A 91 -19.37 13.42 13.27
CA GLY A 91 -19.98 13.11 14.57
C GLY A 91 -20.63 14.33 15.26
N GLN A 92 -20.11 15.54 15.03
CA GLN A 92 -20.70 16.77 15.56
C GLN A 92 -22.08 17.10 14.98
N LYS A 93 -22.46 16.48 13.86
CA LYS A 93 -23.79 16.64 13.24
C LYS A 93 -24.91 15.91 14.01
N GLY A 94 -24.58 15.06 14.98
CA GLY A 94 -25.55 14.34 15.81
C GLY A 94 -26.51 13.48 14.97
N MET A 95 -27.81 13.75 15.03
CA MET A 95 -28.80 12.99 14.24
C MET A 95 -28.68 13.19 12.72
N GLY A 96 -27.97 14.24 12.28
CA GLY A 96 -27.68 14.49 10.87
C GLY A 96 -26.45 13.75 10.33
N SER A 97 -25.73 13.02 11.18
CA SER A 97 -24.53 12.27 10.79
C SER A 97 -24.87 11.08 9.88
N ASN A 98 -24.04 10.86 8.87
CA ASN A 98 -24.12 9.65 8.06
C ASN A 98 -23.40 8.48 8.75
N VAL A 99 -24.17 7.64 9.45
CA VAL A 99 -23.66 6.47 10.18
C VAL A 99 -22.94 5.48 9.27
N ALA A 100 -23.38 5.33 8.01
CA ALA A 100 -22.73 4.42 7.06
C ALA A 100 -21.32 4.91 6.70
N ASP A 101 -21.16 6.22 6.42
CA ASP A 101 -19.85 6.81 6.15
C ASP A 101 -18.92 6.71 7.37
N ILE A 102 -19.45 6.92 8.59
CA ILE A 102 -18.68 6.77 9.84
C ILE A 102 -18.15 5.34 10.00
N ASN A 103 -19.01 4.34 9.77
CA ASN A 103 -18.60 2.94 9.91
C ASN A 103 -17.55 2.54 8.86
N ALA A 104 -17.75 2.95 7.60
CA ALA A 104 -16.80 2.68 6.53
C ALA A 104 -15.43 3.34 6.79
N ALA A 105 -15.42 4.57 7.30
CA ALA A 105 -14.21 5.29 7.68
C ALA A 105 -13.45 4.58 8.81
N LYS A 106 -14.14 4.14 9.87
CA LYS A 106 -13.54 3.39 10.97
C LYS A 106 -12.95 2.05 10.51
N GLU A 107 -13.66 1.35 9.65
CA GLU A 107 -13.17 0.10 9.07
C GLU A 107 -11.92 0.33 8.21
N ALA A 108 -11.93 1.34 7.34
CA ALA A 108 -10.78 1.68 6.51
C ALA A 108 -9.55 2.07 7.34
N ILE A 109 -9.73 2.83 8.42
CA ILE A 109 -8.64 3.16 9.37
C ILE A 109 -8.11 1.89 10.04
N SER A 110 -8.97 0.99 10.48
CA SER A 110 -8.57 -0.27 11.09
C SER A 110 -7.72 -1.11 10.12
N GLN A 111 -8.22 -1.31 8.90
CA GLN A 111 -7.51 -2.05 7.84
C GLN A 111 -6.17 -1.39 7.50
N ALA A 112 -6.13 -0.07 7.38
CA ALA A 112 -4.90 0.66 7.09
C ALA A 112 -3.86 0.52 8.23
N LYS A 113 -4.30 0.60 9.49
CA LYS A 113 -3.43 0.39 10.66
C LYS A 113 -2.90 -1.04 10.74
N THR A 114 -3.68 -2.03 10.33
CA THR A 114 -3.24 -3.42 10.22
C THR A 114 -2.20 -3.57 9.10
N SER A 115 -2.50 -3.06 7.90
CA SER A 115 -1.59 -3.09 6.74
C SER A 115 -0.21 -2.57 7.10
N ILE A 116 -0.12 -1.33 7.62
CA ILE A 116 1.18 -0.73 7.94
C ILE A 116 1.93 -1.43 9.08
N ARG A 117 1.26 -2.24 9.92
CA ARG A 117 1.88 -2.96 11.06
C ARG A 117 2.39 -4.33 10.66
N GLU A 118 1.60 -5.10 9.92
CA GLU A 118 1.97 -6.47 9.48
C GLU A 118 3.12 -6.47 8.47
N VAL A 119 3.39 -5.30 7.91
CA VAL A 119 4.28 -5.08 6.78
C VAL A 119 5.59 -4.38 7.21
N SER A 120 5.64 -3.79 8.42
CA SER A 120 6.85 -3.20 9.02
C SER A 120 7.63 -4.19 9.85
#